data_AF-A0A2U3Y0P8-F1
#
_entry.id   AF-A0A2U3Y0P8-F1
#
_cell.length_a   1.000
_cell.length_b   1.000
_cell.length_c   1.000
_cell.angle_alpha   90.00
_cell.angle_beta   90.00
_cell.angle_gamma   90.00
#
_symmetry.space_group_name_H-M   'P 1'
#
loop_
_entity.id
_entity.type
_entity.pdbx_description
1 polymer ?
#
loop_
_entity_poly.entity_id
_entity_poly.type
_entity_poly.pdbx_seq_one_letter_code
_entity_poly.pdbx_strand_id
1 'polypeptide(L)'
;MASPSSYQAEEDESLKGCELYVQKHGVQQVLKDCIVHLCISKPDRPMKFLREHFEKLEKEENRQILTQQKSDSHDEEVSPTPPNPVVKARRRRGGVSAEVYTEEDAVSYVRKVIPKDYKTMTALAKAISKNVLFAHLDDNERRHP
;
A
#
# COMPACT_ATOMS: atom_id res chain seq x y z
N MET A 1 55.25 16.28 2.59
CA MET A 1 54.53 15.31 3.42
C MET A 1 53.74 16.11 4.45
N ALA A 2 52.47 16.39 4.19
CA ALA A 2 51.61 17.06 5.17
C ALA A 2 51.15 16.00 6.17
N SER A 3 51.58 16.12 7.43
CA SER A 3 51.07 15.27 8.51
C SER A 3 49.56 15.49 8.62
N PRO A 4 48.73 14.44 8.71
CA PRO A 4 47.32 14.61 8.97
C PRO A 4 47.16 15.36 10.29
N SER A 5 46.32 16.40 10.29
CA SER A 5 46.02 17.19 11.48
C SER A 5 45.39 16.27 12.52
N SER A 6 45.87 16.30 13.77
CA SER A 6 45.31 15.53 14.90
C SER A 6 43.78 15.67 15.02
N TYR A 7 43.22 16.79 14.57
CA TYR A 7 41.78 17.05 14.53
C TYR A 7 41.02 16.21 13.50
N GLN A 8 41.63 15.88 12.35
CA GLN A 8 40.99 15.08 11.30
C GLN A 8 40.85 13.60 11.71
N ALA A 9 41.83 13.09 12.47
CA ALA A 9 41.79 11.71 12.96
C ALA A 9 40.67 11.48 13.99
N GLU A 10 40.42 12.44 14.88
CA GLU A 10 39.32 12.33 15.86
C GLU A 10 37.94 12.49 15.21
N GLU A 11 37.82 13.32 14.17
CA GLU A 11 36.58 13.44 13.37
C GLU A 11 36.26 12.13 12.63
N ASP A 12 37.26 11.50 12.01
CA ASP A 12 37.12 10.23 11.31
C ASP A 12 36.75 9.08 12.27
N GLU A 13 37.29 9.08 13.49
CA GLU A 13 36.95 8.10 14.51
C GLU A 13 35.51 8.28 15.03
N SER A 14 35.07 9.53 15.20
CA SER A 14 33.68 9.88 15.54
C SER A 14 32.69 9.43 14.46
N LEU A 15 33.01 9.71 13.19
CA LEU A 15 32.23 9.28 12.02
C LEU A 15 32.09 7.76 11.95
N LYS A 16 33.18 7.05 12.20
CA LYS A 16 33.18 5.58 12.23
C LYS A 16 32.31 5.01 13.35
N GLY A 17 32.29 5.68 14.51
CA GLY A 17 31.37 5.36 15.61
C GLY A 17 29.90 5.53 15.22
N CYS A 18 29.57 6.62 14.52
CA CYS A 18 28.21 6.86 14.01
C CYS A 18 27.79 5.79 12.99
N GLU A 19 28.67 5.43 12.05
CA GLU A 19 28.38 4.40 11.05
C GLU A 19 28.10 3.04 11.70
N LEU A 20 28.93 2.65 12.67
CA LEU A 20 28.74 1.42 13.44
C LEU A 20 27.42 1.42 14.21
N TYR A 21 27.02 2.54 14.81
CA TYR A 21 25.74 2.66 15.51
C TYR A 21 24.56 2.45 14.55
N VAL A 22 24.60 3.13 13.40
CA VAL A 22 23.58 3.03 12.35
C VAL A 22 23.46 1.60 11.84
N GLN A 23 24.58 0.91 11.63
CA GLN A 23 24.60 -0.48 11.18
C GLN A 23 24.11 -1.43 12.27
N LYS A 24 24.61 -1.29 13.50
CA LYS A 24 24.26 -2.14 14.64
C LYS A 24 22.77 -2.11 14.96
N HIS A 25 22.17 -0.93 14.92
CA HIS A 25 20.75 -0.74 15.21
C HIS A 25 19.86 -0.79 13.96
N GLY A 26 20.43 -1.08 12.78
CA GLY A 26 19.67 -1.15 11.53
C GLY A 26 18.90 0.13 11.19
N VAL A 27 19.37 1.29 11.65
CA VAL A 27 18.61 2.57 11.61
C VAL A 27 18.21 2.93 10.17
N GLN A 28 19.10 2.70 9.20
CA GLN A 28 18.79 2.92 7.79
C GLN A 28 17.59 2.09 7.30
N GLN A 29 17.51 0.82 7.70
CA GLN A 29 16.44 -0.07 7.26
C GLN A 29 15.10 0.38 7.84
N VAL A 30 15.07 0.66 9.15
CA VAL A 30 13.86 1.13 9.83
C VAL A 30 13.34 2.42 9.18
N LEU A 31 14.22 3.41 8.93
CA LEU A 31 13.81 4.67 8.30
C LEU A 31 13.32 4.47 6.86
N LYS A 32 13.97 3.61 6.06
CA LYS A 32 13.53 3.26 4.71
C LYS A 32 12.12 2.66 4.73
N ASP A 33 11.88 1.70 5.60
CA ASP A 33 10.57 1.06 5.74
C ASP A 33 9.50 2.05 6.20
N CYS A 34 9.84 2.98 7.10
CA CYS A 34 8.93 4.05 7.49
C CYS A 34 8.54 4.96 6.31
N ILE A 35 9.49 5.32 5.44
CA ILE A 35 9.21 6.10 4.23
C ILE A 35 8.28 5.34 3.29
N VAL A 36 8.54 4.05 3.07
CA VAL A 36 7.68 3.18 2.25
C VAL A 36 6.25 3.17 2.79
N HIS A 37 6.08 2.98 4.11
CA HIS A 37 4.76 2.97 4.74
C HIS A 37 4.04 4.32 4.65
N LEU A 38 4.74 5.46 4.77
CA LEU A 38 4.17 6.79 4.52
C LEU A 38 3.67 6.93 3.08
N CYS A 39 4.45 6.46 2.10
CA CYS A 39 4.07 6.55 0.69
C CYS A 39 2.88 5.65 0.33
N ILE A 40 2.73 4.51 1.00
CA ILE A 40 1.59 3.60 0.81
C ILE A 40 0.33 4.15 1.48
N SER A 41 0.44 4.55 2.75
CA SER A 41 -0.72 4.94 3.56
C SER A 41 -1.20 6.37 3.32
N LYS A 42 -0.32 7.26 2.86
CA LYS A 42 -0.58 8.70 2.61
C LYS A 42 -1.46 9.35 3.70
N PRO A 43 -1.04 9.31 4.97
CA PRO A 43 -1.88 9.79 6.07
C PRO A 43 -1.95 11.32 6.06
N ASP A 44 -3.12 11.87 6.41
CA ASP A 44 -3.31 13.32 6.53
C ASP A 44 -2.40 13.97 7.59
N ARG A 45 -1.95 13.18 8.58
CA ARG A 45 -1.09 13.63 9.69
C ARG A 45 0.18 12.75 9.80
N PRO A 46 1.24 13.02 9.01
CA PRO A 46 2.42 12.16 8.94
C PRO A 46 3.15 12.00 10.28
N MET A 47 3.24 13.07 11.08
CA MET A 47 3.89 13.00 12.40
C MET A 47 3.15 12.12 13.41
N LYS A 48 1.81 12.06 13.32
CA LYS A 48 1.01 11.17 14.18
C LYS A 48 1.24 9.71 13.77
N PHE A 49 1.20 9.44 12.48
CA PHE A 49 1.47 8.11 11.92
C PHE A 49 2.85 7.58 12.32
N LEU A 50 3.90 8.40 12.19
CA LEU A 50 5.26 7.99 12.56
C LEU A 50 5.34 7.56 14.03
N ARG A 51 4.77 8.36 14.95
CA ARG A 51 4.75 8.03 16.38
C ARG A 51 4.11 6.68 16.65
N GLU A 52 2.91 6.45 16.11
CA GLU A 52 2.16 5.20 16.29
C GLU A 52 2.88 4.01 15.63
N HIS A 53 3.51 4.22 14.47
CA HIS A 53 4.26 3.21 13.75
C HIS A 53 5.51 2.75 14.53
N PHE A 54 6.31 3.69 15.04
CA PHE A 54 7.48 3.36 15.86
C PHE A 54 7.11 2.71 17.19
N GLU A 55 6.04 3.17 17.86
CA GLU A 55 5.53 2.53 19.08
C GLU A 55 5.11 1.07 18.81
N LYS A 56 4.51 0.80 17.64
CA LYS A 56 4.15 -0.56 17.24
C LYS A 56 5.38 -1.43 16.96
N LEU A 57 6.42 -0.88 16.31
CA LEU A 57 7.67 -1.59 16.07
C LEU A 57 8.37 -1.97 17.38
N GLU A 58 8.44 -1.04 18.34
CA GLU A 58 9.01 -1.30 19.67
C GLU A 58 8.27 -2.42 20.41
N LYS A 59 6.92 -2.45 20.33
CA LYS A 59 6.13 -3.56 20.89
C LYS A 59 6.37 -4.89 20.19
N GLU A 60 6.71 -4.91 18.90
CA GLU A 60 7.06 -6.13 18.17
C GLU A 60 8.42 -6.65 18.60
N GLU A 61 9.42 -5.77 18.67
CA GLU A 61 10.78 -6.08 19.11
C GLU A 61 10.77 -6.69 20.52
N ASN A 62 10.04 -6.09 21.46
CA ASN A 62 9.89 -6.61 22.82
C ASN A 62 9.26 -8.01 22.88
N ARG A 63 8.32 -8.32 21.97
CA ARG A 63 7.74 -9.67 21.90
C ARG A 63 8.72 -10.70 21.38
N GLN A 64 9.50 -10.35 20.36
CA GLN A 64 10.51 -11.23 19.78
C GLN A 64 11.58 -11.60 20.81
N ILE A 65 12.05 -10.61 21.59
CA ILE A 65 13.02 -10.82 22.68
C ILE A 65 12.45 -11.77 23.74
N LEU A 66 11.19 -11.57 24.15
CA LEU A 66 10.53 -12.42 25.16
C LEU A 66 10.34 -13.87 24.69
N THR A 67 10.03 -14.08 23.41
CA THR A 67 9.92 -15.44 22.84
C THR A 67 11.25 -16.17 22.75
N GLN A 68 12.35 -15.44 22.57
CA GLN A 68 13.69 -16.01 22.44
C GLN A 68 14.30 -16.41 23.80
N GLN A 69 13.85 -15.80 24.91
CA GLN A 69 14.24 -16.21 26.26
C GLN A 69 13.48 -17.43 26.81
N LYS A 70 12.42 -17.90 26.13
CA LYS A 70 11.60 -19.04 26.60
C LYS A 70 11.98 -20.39 25.96
N SER A 71 13.02 -20.43 25.14
CA SER A 71 13.37 -21.58 24.27
C SER A 71 14.68 -22.30 24.65
N ASP A 72 15.02 -22.39 25.96
CA ASP A 72 16.13 -23.21 26.47
C ASP A 72 15.66 -24.36 27.38
N SER A 73 14.64 -25.10 26.94
CA SER A 73 14.24 -26.39 27.52
C SER A 73 13.84 -27.32 26.38
N HIS A 74 14.67 -28.34 26.17
CA HIS A 74 14.60 -29.35 25.11
C HIS A 74 13.27 -30.13 25.11
N ASP A 75 12.51 -30.08 24.01
CA ASP A 75 11.90 -31.27 23.40
C ASP A 75 11.61 -31.02 21.91
N GLU A 76 12.05 -31.98 21.09
CA GLU A 76 11.83 -32.09 19.66
C GLU A 76 10.34 -32.34 19.36
N GLU A 77 9.62 -31.33 18.85
CA GLU A 77 8.41 -31.58 18.06
C GLU A 77 8.27 -30.46 17.02
N VAL A 78 8.53 -30.86 15.77
CA VAL A 78 8.35 -30.07 14.55
C VAL A 78 6.96 -29.43 14.57
N SER A 79 6.93 -28.14 14.92
CA SER A 79 5.75 -27.32 14.65
C SER A 79 5.58 -27.24 13.13
N PRO A 80 4.43 -27.63 12.56
CA PRO A 80 4.20 -27.45 11.14
C PRO A 80 4.17 -25.95 10.90
N THR A 81 5.23 -25.43 10.26
CA THR A 81 5.27 -24.04 9.81
C THR A 81 3.97 -23.75 9.07
N PRO A 82 3.18 -22.74 9.49
CA PRO A 82 2.01 -22.36 8.72
C PRO A 82 2.48 -22.10 7.29
N PRO A 83 1.77 -22.62 6.25
CA PRO A 83 2.23 -22.48 4.88
C PRO A 83 2.36 -20.99 4.60
N ASN A 84 3.61 -20.53 4.51
CA ASN A 84 3.96 -19.19 4.08
C ASN A 84 3.17 -18.97 2.78
N PRO A 85 2.30 -17.94 2.67
CA PRO A 85 1.56 -17.71 1.45
C PRO A 85 2.61 -17.47 0.38
N VAL A 86 2.90 -18.51 -0.39
CA VAL A 86 3.96 -18.54 -1.40
C VAL A 86 3.80 -17.24 -2.17
N VAL A 87 4.83 -16.40 -2.14
CA VAL A 87 4.82 -15.08 -2.77
C VAL A 87 4.48 -15.35 -4.23
N LYS A 88 3.19 -15.26 -4.58
CA LYS A 88 2.72 -15.63 -5.92
C LYS A 88 3.39 -14.62 -6.83
N ALA A 89 4.41 -15.08 -7.56
CA ALA A 89 5.09 -14.28 -8.57
C ALA A 89 4.00 -13.56 -9.37
N ARG A 90 4.10 -12.23 -9.43
CA ARG A 90 3.06 -11.37 -9.99
C ARG A 90 2.75 -11.87 -11.40
N ARG A 91 1.58 -12.48 -11.60
CA ARG A 91 1.18 -13.01 -12.90
C ARG A 91 1.08 -11.86 -13.89
N ARG A 92 1.57 -12.07 -15.12
CA ARG A 92 1.28 -11.15 -16.22
C ARG A 92 -0.24 -11.08 -16.40
N ARG A 93 -0.77 -9.86 -16.50
CA ARG A 93 -2.20 -9.62 -16.74
C ARG A 93 -2.44 -9.68 -18.24
N GLY A 94 -3.43 -10.46 -18.67
CA GLY A 94 -3.93 -10.42 -20.04
C GLY A 94 -4.76 -9.16 -20.28
N GLY A 95 -4.78 -8.66 -21.52
CA GLY A 95 -5.73 -7.62 -21.93
C GLY A 95 -7.14 -8.18 -22.07
N VAL A 96 -8.13 -7.30 -22.03
CA VAL A 96 -9.54 -7.62 -22.29
C VAL A 96 -10.00 -6.73 -23.44
N SER A 97 -10.79 -7.28 -24.36
CA SER A 97 -11.36 -6.55 -25.50
C SER A 97 -12.87 -6.77 -25.55
N ALA A 98 -13.61 -5.73 -25.90
CA ALA A 98 -15.04 -5.80 -26.14
C ALA A 98 -15.31 -6.07 -27.63
N GLU A 99 -16.58 -6.25 -27.98
CA GLU A 99 -17.00 -6.32 -29.37
C GLU A 99 -16.80 -5.01 -30.13
N VAL A 100 -16.68 -5.10 -31.45
CA VAL A 100 -16.54 -3.94 -32.33
C VAL A 100 -17.93 -3.47 -32.71
N TYR A 101 -18.25 -2.21 -32.41
CA TYR A 101 -19.45 -1.54 -32.90
C TYR A 101 -19.16 -0.83 -34.22
N THR A 102 -20.05 -1.03 -35.19
CA THR A 102 -20.06 -0.32 -36.47
C THR A 102 -20.99 0.90 -36.41
N GLU A 103 -20.90 1.79 -37.39
CA GLU A 103 -21.80 2.96 -37.48
C GLU A 103 -23.25 2.50 -37.70
N GLU A 104 -23.44 1.41 -38.43
CA GLU A 104 -24.72 0.77 -38.68
C GLU A 104 -25.35 0.23 -37.38
N ASP A 105 -24.55 -0.32 -36.46
CA ASP A 105 -25.03 -0.81 -35.16
C ASP A 105 -25.60 0.33 -34.30
N ALA A 106 -24.93 1.48 -34.30
CA ALA A 106 -25.37 2.64 -33.54
C ALA A 106 -26.68 3.24 -34.09
N VAL A 107 -26.81 3.32 -35.43
CA VAL A 107 -27.98 3.91 -36.09
C VAL A 107 -29.19 2.96 -36.06
N SER A 108 -28.96 1.65 -36.17
CA SER A 108 -30.02 0.64 -36.13
C SER A 108 -30.51 0.30 -34.71
N TYR A 109 -29.81 0.78 -33.67
CA TYR A 109 -30.18 0.53 -32.29
C TYR A 109 -31.51 1.18 -31.90
N VAL A 110 -32.52 0.36 -31.63
CA VAL A 110 -33.78 0.81 -31.04
C VAL A 110 -33.66 0.83 -29.51
N ARG A 111 -33.56 2.04 -28.95
CA ARG A 111 -33.42 2.23 -27.50
C ARG A 111 -34.63 1.67 -26.76
N LYS A 112 -34.38 0.76 -25.81
CA LYS A 112 -35.42 0.17 -24.96
C LYS A 112 -35.90 1.19 -23.93
N VAL A 113 -37.21 1.49 -23.94
CA VAL A 113 -37.84 2.37 -22.95
C VAL A 113 -38.59 1.54 -21.92
N ILE A 114 -38.22 1.70 -20.65
CA ILE A 114 -38.90 1.06 -19.52
C ILE A 114 -39.52 2.18 -18.67
N PRO A 115 -40.86 2.23 -18.53
CA PRO A 115 -41.51 3.25 -17.71
C PRO A 115 -41.06 3.16 -16.24
N LYS A 116 -40.62 4.30 -15.70
CA LYS A 116 -40.17 4.45 -14.30
C LYS A 116 -40.87 5.67 -13.70
N ASP A 117 -41.29 5.57 -12.46
CA ASP A 117 -41.84 6.71 -11.73
C ASP A 117 -40.71 7.68 -11.30
N TYR A 118 -41.10 8.91 -10.98
CA TYR A 118 -40.15 9.96 -10.60
C TYR A 118 -39.30 9.60 -9.39
N LYS A 119 -39.86 8.88 -8.39
CA LYS A 119 -39.11 8.48 -7.20
C LYS A 119 -38.02 7.49 -7.57
N THR A 120 -38.33 6.50 -8.39
CA THR A 120 -37.34 5.52 -8.88
C THR A 120 -36.28 6.17 -9.74
N MET A 121 -36.66 7.04 -10.68
CA MET A 121 -35.70 7.73 -11.55
C MET A 121 -34.71 8.59 -10.74
N THR A 122 -35.22 9.33 -9.73
CA THR A 122 -34.38 10.14 -8.84
C THR A 122 -33.44 9.28 -7.99
N ALA A 123 -33.94 8.16 -7.45
CA ALA A 123 -33.15 7.23 -6.66
C ALA A 123 -32.02 6.61 -7.50
N LEU A 124 -32.33 6.18 -8.74
CA LEU A 124 -31.35 5.64 -9.68
C LEU A 124 -30.30 6.68 -10.04
N ALA A 125 -30.70 7.90 -10.41
CA ALA A 125 -29.78 8.98 -10.74
C ALA A 125 -28.82 9.28 -9.58
N LYS A 126 -29.33 9.29 -8.34
CA LYS A 126 -28.50 9.45 -7.15
C LYS A 126 -27.52 8.28 -6.95
N ALA A 127 -27.98 7.05 -7.15
CA ALA A 127 -27.17 5.84 -6.98
C ALA A 127 -25.98 5.79 -7.96
N ILE A 128 -26.16 6.22 -9.20
CA ILE A 128 -25.11 6.20 -10.23
C ILE A 128 -24.30 7.50 -10.32
N SER A 129 -24.66 8.55 -9.57
CA SER A 129 -24.03 9.89 -9.66
C SER A 129 -22.51 9.92 -9.44
N LYS A 130 -21.96 8.96 -8.68
CA LYS A 130 -20.51 8.82 -8.43
C LYS A 130 -19.85 7.70 -9.23
N ASN A 131 -20.61 7.01 -10.08
CA ASN A 131 -20.07 5.94 -10.92
C ASN A 131 -19.35 6.56 -12.13
N VAL A 132 -18.10 6.17 -12.36
CA VAL A 132 -17.26 6.71 -13.43
C VAL A 132 -17.87 6.55 -14.83
N LEU A 133 -18.66 5.50 -15.05
CA LEU A 133 -19.33 5.24 -16.33
C LEU A 133 -20.49 6.20 -16.62
N PHE A 134 -20.98 6.93 -15.60
CA PHE A 134 -22.14 7.82 -15.72
C PHE A 134 -21.84 9.29 -15.36
N ALA A 135 -20.67 9.56 -14.77
CA ALA A 135 -20.29 10.87 -14.25
C ALA A 135 -20.23 11.97 -15.34
N HIS A 136 -19.91 11.58 -16.58
CA HIS A 136 -19.68 12.51 -17.69
C HIS A 136 -20.74 12.47 -18.79
N LEU A 137 -21.80 11.66 -18.60
CA LEU A 137 -22.93 11.65 -19.51
C LEU A 137 -23.73 12.94 -19.38
N ASP A 138 -24.18 13.46 -20.51
CA ASP A 138 -25.09 14.59 -20.51
C ASP A 138 -26.50 14.18 -20.01
N ASP A 139 -27.37 15.17 -19.85
CA ASP A 139 -28.73 14.93 -19.37
C ASP A 139 -29.55 14.02 -20.30
N ASN A 140 -29.34 14.08 -21.62
CA ASN A 140 -30.10 13.27 -22.59
C ASN A 140 -29.67 11.80 -22.54
N GLU A 141 -28.36 11.56 -22.44
CA GLU A 141 -27.77 10.23 -22.29
C GLU A 141 -28.17 9.59 -20.96
N ARG A 142 -28.25 10.40 -19.89
CA ARG A 142 -28.55 9.97 -18.52
C ARG A 142 -30.04 9.79 -18.21
N ARG A 143 -30.96 10.43 -18.94
CA ARG A 143 -32.41 10.37 -18.66
C ARG A 143 -33.06 9.02 -18.99
N HIS A 144 -32.40 8.17 -19.77
CA HIS A 144 -33.00 6.93 -20.26
C HIS A 144 -32.13 5.67 -20.05
N PRO A 145 -31.59 5.39 -18.85
CA PRO A 145 -30.85 4.16 -18.58
C PRO A 145 -31.79 2.96 -18.38
#